data_AF-N1U3U4-F1
#
_entry.id   AF-N1U3U4-F1
#
_cell.length_a   1.000
_cell.length_b   1.000
_cell.length_c   1.000
_cell.angle_alpha   90.00
_cell.angle_beta   90.00
_cell.angle_gamma   90.00
#
_symmetry.space_group_name_H-M   'P 1'
#
loop_
_entity.id
_entity.type
_entity.pdbx_description
1 polymer ?
#
loop_
_entity_poly.entity_id
_entity_poly.type
_entity_poly.pdbx_seq_one_letter_code
_entity_poly.pdbx_strand_id
1 'polypeptide(L)'
;MVRSPYLWFRAGKTVYRVESNSLKVTSFTVEASDIEGILPGKKDDGIVLFKSGKAIRYGIDGKPIWSYPLKDDEGKIYSLVYR
;
A
#
# COMPACT_ATOMS: atom_id res chain seq x y z
N MET A 1 14.05 5.37 -10.76
CA MET A 1 14.18 3.95 -10.38
C MET A 1 13.59 3.78 -8.99
N VAL A 2 12.40 3.18 -8.87
CA VAL A 2 11.79 2.90 -7.56
C VAL A 2 12.43 1.61 -7.04
N ARG A 3 13.37 1.73 -6.09
CA ARG A 3 13.91 0.57 -5.36
C ARG A 3 13.45 0.70 -3.92
N SER A 4 12.24 0.25 -3.62
CA SER A 4 11.89 0.01 -2.22
C SER A 4 12.75 -1.17 -1.74
N PRO A 5 13.47 -1.05 -0.61
CA PRO A 5 14.23 -2.17 -0.06
C PRO A 5 13.31 -3.21 0.62
N TYR A 6 11.99 -3.03 0.56
CA TYR A 6 11.04 -3.88 1.25
C TYR A 6 10.26 -4.77 0.29
N LEU A 7 10.14 -6.04 0.64
CA LEU A 7 9.09 -6.91 0.12
C LEU A 7 7.81 -6.64 0.92
N TRP A 8 6.73 -6.30 0.23
CA TRP A 8 5.41 -6.09 0.83
C TRP A 8 4.47 -7.22 0.42
N PHE A 9 3.69 -7.73 1.37
CA PHE A 9 2.69 -8.78 1.12
C PHE A 9 1.55 -8.68 2.13
N ARG A 10 0.47 -9.44 1.91
CA ARG A 10 -0.70 -9.42 2.80
C ARG A 10 -1.23 -10.81 3.11
N ALA A 11 -1.81 -10.95 4.31
CA ALA A 11 -2.67 -12.05 4.69
C ALA A 11 -3.92 -11.48 5.35
N GLY A 12 -5.09 -11.75 4.77
CA GLY A 12 -6.34 -11.09 5.18
C GLY A 12 -6.23 -9.56 5.10
N LYS A 13 -6.48 -8.90 6.24
CA LYS A 13 -6.37 -7.44 6.44
C LYS A 13 -4.99 -6.95 6.89
N THR A 14 -4.07 -7.87 7.15
CA THR A 14 -2.76 -7.52 7.68
C THR A 14 -1.77 -7.40 6.52
N VAL A 15 -1.13 -6.23 6.46
CA VAL A 15 -0.04 -5.95 5.55
C VAL A 15 1.26 -6.20 6.30
N TYR A 16 2.14 -6.98 5.67
CA TYR A 16 3.45 -7.33 6.17
C TYR A 16 4.50 -6.67 5.27
N ARG A 17 5.66 -6.40 5.87
CA ARG A 17 6.86 -6.10 5.13
C ARG A 17 8.10 -6.74 5.74
N VAL A 18 9.06 -7.01 4.87
CA VAL A 18 10.41 -7.48 5.20
C VAL A 18 11.40 -6.61 4.46
N GLU A 19 12.37 -6.05 5.19
CA GLU A 19 13.50 -5.33 4.61
C GLU A 19 14.49 -6.31 3.98
N SER A 20 15.05 -5.96 2.83
CA SER A 20 16.14 -6.70 2.19
C SER A 20 17.29 -6.92 3.17
N ASN A 21 17.88 -8.12 3.17
CA ASN A 21 18.96 -8.51 4.09
C ASN A 21 18.56 -8.49 5.58
N SER A 22 17.26 -8.44 5.90
CA SER A 22 16.73 -8.54 7.25
C SER A 22 15.77 -9.71 7.35
N LEU A 23 15.74 -10.36 8.52
CA LEU A 23 14.71 -11.33 8.88
C LEU A 23 13.56 -10.68 9.67
N LYS A 24 13.63 -9.36 9.91
CA LYS A 24 12.65 -8.64 10.71
C LYS A 24 11.40 -8.37 9.89
N VAL A 25 10.33 -9.12 10.21
CA VAL A 25 8.99 -8.86 9.70
C VAL A 25 8.33 -7.78 10.55
N THR A 26 7.72 -6.80 9.92
CA THR A 26 6.82 -5.83 10.59
C THR A 26 5.48 -5.81 9.88
N SER A 27 4.42 -5.45 10.60
CA SER A 27 3.07 -5.50 10.07
C SER A 27 2.15 -4.45 10.65
N PHE A 28 1.10 -4.13 9.91
CA PHE A 28 -0.04 -3.37 10.40
C PHE A 28 -1.33 -3.92 9.79
N THR A 29 -2.45 -3.66 10.46
CA THR A 29 -3.76 -4.06 9.97
C THR A 29 -4.45 -2.86 9.37
N VAL A 30 -4.94 -3.00 8.14
CA VAL A 30 -5.80 -1.98 7.51
C VAL A 30 -7.26 -2.26 7.87
N GLU A 31 -8.08 -1.21 7.93
CA GLU A 31 -9.49 -1.33 8.33
C GLU A 31 -10.31 -2.19 7.34
N ALA A 32 -9.97 -2.05 6.05
CA ALA A 32 -10.69 -2.62 4.91
C ALA A 32 -10.18 -4.03 4.53
N SER A 33 -11.10 -5.00 4.34
CA SER A 33 -10.77 -6.39 3.96
C SER A 33 -10.55 -6.63 2.47
N ASP A 34 -10.87 -5.66 1.65
CA ASP A 34 -10.90 -5.77 0.19
C ASP A 34 -9.59 -5.36 -0.45
N ILE A 35 -8.44 -5.67 0.18
CA ILE A 35 -7.12 -5.43 -0.43
C ILE A 35 -7.03 -6.19 -1.76
N GLU A 36 -6.76 -5.45 -2.82
CA GLU A 36 -6.57 -5.96 -4.17
C GLU A 36 -5.08 -6.11 -4.51
N GLY A 37 -4.26 -5.15 -4.08
CA GLY A 37 -2.83 -5.15 -4.40
C GLY A 37 -2.02 -4.24 -3.50
N ILE A 38 -0.70 -4.37 -3.58
CA ILE A 38 0.25 -3.49 -2.89
C ILE A 38 1.29 -3.04 -3.90
N LEU A 39 1.50 -1.73 -3.97
CA LEU A 39 2.57 -1.14 -4.76
C LEU A 39 3.69 -0.69 -3.83
N PRO A 40 4.95 -1.05 -4.11
CA PRO A 40 6.07 -0.51 -3.36
C PRO A 40 6.13 0.99 -3.58
N GLY A 41 6.23 1.72 -2.48
CA GLY A 41 6.36 3.17 -2.51
C GLY A 41 7.82 3.62 -2.60
N LYS A 42 8.09 4.84 -2.13
CA LYS A 42 9.41 5.46 -2.10
C LYS A 42 9.96 5.34 -0.69
N LYS A 43 11.25 4.99 -0.59
CA LYS A 43 11.90 4.78 0.71
C LYS A 43 11.13 3.73 1.53
N ASP A 44 10.47 4.15 2.60
CA ASP A 44 9.89 3.28 3.64
C ASP A 44 8.36 3.18 3.61
N ASP A 45 7.71 3.70 2.56
CA ASP A 45 6.25 3.61 2.40
C ASP A 45 5.80 2.56 1.38
N GLY A 46 4.51 2.21 1.49
CA GLY A 46 3.81 1.31 0.60
C GLY A 46 2.40 1.83 0.32
N ILE A 47 1.88 1.53 -0.88
CA ILE A 47 0.54 1.94 -1.30
C ILE A 47 -0.33 0.70 -1.37
N VAL A 48 -1.40 0.66 -0.58
CA VAL A 48 -2.37 -0.44 -0.57
C VAL A 48 -3.55 -0.05 -1.46
N LEU A 49 -3.86 -0.92 -2.42
CA LEU A 49 -4.99 -0.79 -3.34
C LEU A 49 -6.15 -1.63 -2.83
N PHE A 50 -7.35 -1.05 -2.88
CA PHE A 50 -8.58 -1.70 -2.43
C PHE A 50 -9.56 -1.86 -3.61
N LYS A 51 -10.32 -2.96 -3.61
CA LYS A 51 -11.32 -3.27 -4.67
C LYS A 51 -12.42 -2.21 -4.77
N SER A 52 -12.69 -1.51 -3.68
CA SER A 52 -13.53 -0.30 -3.65
C SER A 52 -13.05 0.82 -4.56
N GLY A 53 -11.88 0.70 -5.19
CA GLY A 53 -11.30 1.74 -6.02
C GLY A 53 -10.66 2.83 -5.16
N LYS A 54 -10.09 2.48 -4.01
CA LYS A 54 -9.35 3.39 -3.13
C LYS A 54 -7.87 2.98 -3.10
N ALA A 55 -6.98 3.95 -3.01
CA ALA A 55 -5.58 3.74 -2.68
C ALA A 55 -5.25 4.48 -1.38
N ILE A 56 -4.51 3.84 -0.49
CA ILE A 56 -4.00 4.48 0.74
C ILE A 56 -2.49 4.27 0.81
N ARG A 57 -1.73 5.35 0.97
CA ARG A 57 -0.29 5.27 1.27
C ARG A 57 -0.10 5.14 2.76
N TYR A 58 0.65 4.13 3.16
CA TYR A 58 1.02 3.86 4.54
C TYR A 58 2.50 4.16 4.76
N GLY A 59 2.79 4.79 5.88
CA GLY A 59 4.16 5.01 6.33
C GLY A 59 4.78 3.74 6.93
N ILE A 60 6.04 3.87 7.32
CA ILE A 60 6.78 2.77 7.93
C ILE A 60 6.15 2.29 9.25
N ASP A 61 5.46 3.17 9.97
CA ASP A 61 4.76 2.85 11.22
C ASP A 61 3.37 2.25 11.01
N GLY A 62 2.95 2.04 9.76
CA GLY A 62 1.62 1.52 9.42
C GLY A 62 0.51 2.56 9.57
N LYS A 63 0.84 3.85 9.75
CA LYS A 63 -0.16 4.91 9.76
C LYS A 63 -0.49 5.37 8.33
N PRO A 64 -1.77 5.66 8.04
CA PRO A 64 -2.16 6.23 6.77
C PRO A 64 -1.58 7.64 6.63
N ILE A 65 -0.85 7.89 5.55
CA ILE A 65 -0.30 9.20 5.20
C ILE A 65 -1.30 9.97 4.34
N TRP A 66 -1.92 9.30 3.36
CA TRP A 66 -2.96 9.90 2.51
C TRP A 66 -3.86 8.82 1.90
N SER A 67 -5.03 9.25 1.45
CA SER A 67 -6.07 8.43 0.83
C SER A 67 -6.52 9.07 -0.49
N TYR A 68 -6.64 8.28 -1.55
CA TYR A 68 -7.06 8.75 -2.88
C TYR A 68 -8.10 7.80 -3.50
N PRO A 69 -9.21 8.31 -4.05
CA PRO A 69 -10.11 7.52 -4.87
C PRO A 69 -9.51 7.30 -6.26
N LEU A 70 -9.41 6.05 -6.70
CA LEU A 70 -8.98 5.64 -8.02
C LEU A 70 -10.11 5.65 -9.06
N LYS A 71 -11.36 5.78 -8.60
CA LYS A 71 -12.56 5.93 -9.43
C LYS A 71 -13.31 7.17 -8.98
N ASP A 72 -13.79 7.96 -9.93
CA ASP A 72 -14.84 8.95 -9.66
C ASP A 72 -16.22 8.28 -9.66
N ASP A 73 -17.26 9.07 -9.35
CA ASP A 73 -18.65 8.63 -9.29
C ASP A 73 -19.18 8.17 -10.67
N GLU A 74 -18.49 8.52 -11.76
CA GLU A 74 -18.78 8.14 -13.14
C GLU A 74 -18.00 6.89 -13.59
N GLY A 75 -17.13 6.33 -12.72
CA GLY A 75 -16.36 5.11 -12.96
C GLY A 75 -15.06 5.31 -13.76
N LYS A 76 -14.63 6.55 -13.99
CA LYS A 76 -13.36 6.86 -14.67
C LYS A 76 -12.19 6.51 -13.78
N ILE A 77 -11.24 5.74 -14.32
CA ILE A 77 -10.06 5.27 -13.59
C ILE A 77 -8.93 6.28 -13.70
N TYR A 78 -8.37 6.71 -12.58
CA TYR A 78 -7.19 7.59 -12.55
C TYR A 78 -5.90 6.79 -12.43
N SER A 79 -4.93 7.11 -13.29
CA SER A 79 -3.56 6.63 -13.15
C SER A 79 -2.93 7.23 -11.90
N LEU A 80 -2.41 6.39 -11.00
CA LEU A 80 -1.67 6.87 -9.85
C LEU A 80 -0.28 7.36 -10.29
N VAL A 81 -0.12 8.67 -10.48
CA VAL A 81 1.19 9.27 -10.80
C VAL A 81 1.97 9.49 -9.51
N TYR A 82 2.69 8.46 -9.08
CA TYR A 82 3.59 8.55 -7.92
C TYR A 82 4.95 9.12 -8.34
N ARG A 83 5.11 10.46 -8.25
CA ARG A 83 6.33 11.16 -8.65
C ARG A 83 7.43 11.12 -7.63
#